data_AF-A0A349UZS7-F1
#
_entry.id   AF-A0A349UZS7-F1
#
_cell.length_a   1.000
_cell.length_b   1.000
_cell.length_c   1.000
_cell.angle_alpha   90.00
_cell.angle_beta   90.00
_cell.angle_gamma   90.00
#
_symmetry.space_group_name_H-M   'P 1'
#
loop_
_entity.id
_entity.type
_entity.pdbx_description
1 polymer ?
#
loop_
_entity_poly.entity_id
_entity_poly.type
_entity_poly.pdbx_seq_one_letter_code
_entity_poly.pdbx_strand_id
1 'polypeptide(L)'
;HLSFCMMTCPPVDEGDALLGRHTVVIQPGKLDRSPCGTGCSARMAALHAHGRLRPGQRFIGESIIGSRFDCRIEELTETSKGRPAVVPSLAGRAWITGTHQHMLDPTDPWPEGYRLSDTWPKND
;
A
#
# COMPACT_ATOMS: atom_id res chain seq x y z
N HIS A 1 -18.60 4.95 -1.23
CA HIS A 1 -17.67 4.79 -0.10
C HIS A 1 -16.31 4.39 -0.63
N LEU A 2 -15.26 5.19 -0.41
CA LEU A 2 -13.88 4.90 -0.81
C LEU A 2 -13.02 4.80 0.44
N SER A 3 -12.76 3.58 0.92
CA SER A 3 -11.91 3.36 2.11
C SER A 3 -10.43 3.60 1.83
N PHE A 4 -10.02 3.43 0.56
CA PHE A 4 -8.65 3.55 0.08
C PHE A 4 -8.64 4.27 -1.27
N CYS A 5 -7.77 5.26 -1.43
CA CYS A 5 -7.51 5.93 -2.71
C CYS A 5 -6.00 6.01 -2.93
N MET A 6 -5.50 5.49 -4.06
CA MET A 6 -4.08 5.63 -4.40
C MET A 6 -3.87 6.86 -5.28
N MET A 7 -3.05 7.79 -4.82
CA MET A 7 -2.55 8.90 -5.63
C MET A 7 -1.20 8.48 -6.24
N THR A 8 -1.06 8.59 -7.56
CA THR A 8 0.14 8.12 -8.27
C THR A 8 0.77 9.21 -9.11
N CYS A 9 2.10 9.27 -9.13
CA CYS A 9 2.84 9.94 -10.20
C CYS A 9 2.92 9.02 -11.43
N PRO A 10 3.08 9.57 -12.66
CA PRO A 10 3.41 8.76 -13.83
C PRO A 10 4.65 7.90 -13.54
N PRO A 11 4.65 6.60 -13.91
CA PRO A 11 5.83 5.78 -13.70
C PRO A 11 6.94 6.17 -14.68
N VAL A 12 8.18 6.03 -14.24
CA VAL A 12 9.40 6.39 -14.98
C VAL A 12 10.35 5.20 -14.98
N ASP A 13 11.23 5.12 -15.97
CA ASP A 13 12.25 4.08 -16.01
C ASP A 13 13.39 4.41 -15.01
N GLU A 14 13.77 3.44 -14.19
CA GLU A 14 14.92 3.50 -13.28
C GLU A 14 15.79 2.25 -13.52
N GLY A 15 16.76 2.37 -14.43
CA GLY A 15 17.63 1.25 -14.80
C GLY A 15 16.85 0.14 -15.48
N ASP A 16 16.84 -1.05 -14.86
CA ASP A 16 16.12 -2.24 -15.35
C ASP A 16 14.67 -2.35 -14.81
N ALA A 17 14.22 -1.37 -14.03
CA ALA A 17 12.93 -1.39 -13.36
C ALA A 17 12.04 -0.21 -13.79
N LEU A 18 10.73 -0.41 -13.68
CA LEU A 18 9.75 0.66 -13.77
C LEU A 18 9.47 1.21 -12.36
N LEU A 19 9.79 2.47 -12.10
CA LEU A 19 9.54 3.14 -10.82
C LEU A 19 8.15 3.78 -10.81
N GLY A 20 7.36 3.50 -9.79
CA GLY A 20 6.06 4.13 -9.57
C GLY A 20 5.96 4.76 -8.19
N ARG A 21 6.15 6.08 -8.11
CA ARG A 21 5.90 6.83 -6.86
C ARG A 21 4.41 7.01 -6.59
N HIS A 22 3.98 6.79 -5.35
CA HIS A 22 2.59 6.93 -4.93
C HIS A 22 2.41 7.01 -3.40
N THR A 23 1.18 7.29 -3.00
CA THR A 23 0.70 7.07 -1.64
C THR A 23 -0.73 6.57 -1.65
N VAL A 24 -1.08 5.73 -0.68
CA VAL A 24 -2.46 5.31 -0.45
C VAL A 24 -3.04 6.13 0.68
N VAL A 25 -4.12 6.86 0.39
CA VAL A 25 -4.93 7.58 1.35
C VAL A 25 -5.93 6.59 1.93
N ILE A 26 -5.85 6.40 3.25
CA ILE A 26 -6.64 5.46 4.04
C ILE A 26 -7.61 6.29 4.88
N GLN A 27 -8.89 5.96 4.84
CA GLN A 27 -9.89 6.59 5.70
C GLN A 27 -9.47 6.51 7.18
N PRO A 28 -9.57 7.60 7.97
CA PRO A 28 -10.28 8.86 7.67
C PRO A 28 -9.44 9.96 6.99
N GLY A 29 -8.20 9.70 6.59
CA GLY A 29 -7.32 10.74 6.03
C GLY A 29 -5.84 10.52 6.31
N LYS A 30 -5.41 9.25 6.37
CA LYS A 30 -4.04 8.86 6.66
C LYS A 30 -3.34 8.45 5.37
N LEU A 31 -2.19 9.05 5.10
CA LEU A 31 -1.30 8.57 4.04
C LEU A 31 -0.51 7.35 4.53
N ASP A 32 -0.47 6.27 3.75
CA ASP A 32 0.48 5.19 3.98
C ASP A 32 1.91 5.70 3.78
N ARG A 33 2.77 5.40 4.76
CA ARG A 33 4.20 5.77 4.75
C ARG A 33 5.02 4.71 4.01
N SER A 34 4.51 3.49 3.92
CA SER A 34 5.07 2.48 3.03
C SER A 34 4.56 2.69 1.60
N PRO A 35 5.15 2.03 0.60
CA PRO A 35 4.57 1.97 -0.74
C PRO A 35 3.23 1.22 -0.80
N CYS A 36 2.70 0.72 0.33
CA CYS A 36 1.44 -0.03 0.42
C CYS A 36 1.44 -1.30 -0.45
N GLY A 37 1.68 -2.47 0.15
CA GLY A 37 1.88 -3.71 -0.60
C GLY A 37 0.68 -4.09 -1.48
N THR A 38 -0.54 -4.05 -0.93
CA THR A 38 -1.77 -4.27 -1.71
C THR A 38 -1.99 -3.21 -2.80
N GLY A 39 -1.56 -1.98 -2.53
CA GLY A 39 -1.53 -0.91 -3.51
C GLY A 39 -0.59 -1.21 -4.68
N CYS A 40 0.64 -1.63 -4.39
CA CYS A 40 1.62 -2.04 -5.40
C CYS A 40 1.09 -3.19 -6.25
N SER A 41 0.48 -4.21 -5.64
CA SER A 41 -0.19 -5.30 -6.37
C SER A 41 -1.26 -4.80 -7.34
N ALA A 42 -2.17 -3.94 -6.87
CA ALA A 42 -3.22 -3.37 -7.71
C ALA A 42 -2.64 -2.50 -8.84
N ARG A 43 -1.59 -1.72 -8.54
CA ARG A 43 -0.92 -0.86 -9.51
C ARG A 43 -0.21 -1.68 -10.59
N MET A 44 0.46 -2.78 -10.25
CA MET A 44 1.05 -3.70 -11.21
C MET A 44 -0.01 -4.33 -12.12
N ALA A 45 -1.13 -4.79 -11.54
CA ALA A 45 -2.24 -5.34 -12.32
C ALA A 45 -2.79 -4.33 -13.34
N ALA A 46 -2.98 -3.06 -12.92
CA ALA A 46 -3.43 -2.00 -13.80
C ALA A 46 -2.40 -1.67 -14.90
N LEU A 47 -1.11 -1.56 -14.55
CA LEU A 47 -0.04 -1.30 -15.52
C LEU A 47 0.06 -2.44 -16.55
N HIS A 48 -0.07 -3.69 -16.12
CA HIS A 48 -0.11 -4.84 -17.02
C HIS A 48 -1.31 -4.82 -17.96
N ALA A 49 -2.51 -4.53 -17.43
CA ALA A 49 -3.71 -4.38 -18.25
C ALA A 49 -3.58 -3.28 -19.32
N HIS A 50 -2.74 -2.27 -19.07
CA HIS A 50 -2.41 -1.21 -20.03
C HIS A 50 -1.16 -1.51 -20.89
N GLY A 51 -0.60 -2.73 -20.83
CA GLY A 51 0.58 -3.13 -21.61
C GLY A 51 1.88 -2.45 -21.19
N ARG A 52 1.93 -1.82 -20.00
CA ARG A 52 3.07 -1.02 -19.52
C ARG A 52 4.04 -1.79 -18.63
N LEU A 53 3.62 -2.94 -18.12
CA LEU A 53 4.44 -3.79 -17.25
C LEU A 53 4.20 -5.25 -17.65
N ARG A 54 5.26 -6.00 -17.94
CA ARG A 54 5.18 -7.43 -18.32
C ARG A 54 5.40 -8.35 -17.10
N PRO A 55 4.91 -9.60 -17.13
CA PRO A 55 5.36 -10.63 -16.19
C PRO A 55 6.89 -10.74 -16.18
N GLY A 56 7.47 -10.91 -15.00
CA GLY A 56 8.91 -10.93 -14.80
C GLY A 56 9.61 -9.56 -14.86
N GLN A 57 8.96 -8.49 -15.31
CA GLN A 57 9.54 -7.15 -15.29
C GLN A 57 9.52 -6.58 -13.86
N ARG A 58 10.62 -5.95 -13.47
CA ARG A 58 10.79 -5.36 -12.15
C ARG A 58 10.00 -4.06 -12.04
N PHE A 59 9.26 -3.91 -10.94
CA PHE A 59 8.54 -2.69 -10.58
C PHE A 59 9.00 -2.23 -9.20
N ILE A 60 9.35 -0.95 -9.07
CA ILE A 60 9.70 -0.35 -7.78
C ILE A 60 8.54 0.53 -7.33
N GLY A 61 7.87 0.11 -6.25
CA GLY A 61 6.90 0.97 -5.57
C GLY A 61 7.63 1.93 -4.63
N GLU A 62 7.53 3.23 -4.87
CA GLU A 62 8.13 4.27 -4.00
C GLU A 62 7.04 5.05 -3.26
N SER A 63 7.20 5.21 -1.94
CA SER A 63 6.24 5.90 -1.08
C SER A 63 6.42 7.43 -1.10
N ILE A 64 5.50 8.14 -0.43
CA ILE A 64 5.60 9.59 -0.25
C ILE A 64 6.87 10.02 0.50
N ILE A 65 7.38 9.17 1.42
CA ILE A 65 8.61 9.44 2.18
C ILE A 65 9.87 8.80 1.57
N GLY A 66 9.79 8.24 0.37
CA GLY A 66 10.94 7.67 -0.35
C GLY A 66 11.33 6.25 0.05
N SER A 67 10.53 5.56 0.87
CA SER A 67 10.71 4.12 1.11
C SER A 67 10.29 3.32 -0.13
N ARG A 68 10.89 2.13 -0.32
CA ARG A 68 10.74 1.34 -1.54
C ARG A 68 10.36 -0.11 -1.28
N PHE A 69 9.52 -0.67 -2.16
CA PHE A 69 9.29 -2.10 -2.32
C PHE A 69 9.79 -2.54 -3.70
N ASP A 70 10.47 -3.68 -3.74
CA ASP A 70 10.81 -4.37 -4.98
C ASP A 70 9.68 -5.33 -5.31
N CYS A 71 9.09 -5.21 -6.49
CA CYS A 71 7.88 -5.90 -6.86
C CYS A 71 7.99 -6.53 -8.25
N ARG A 72 7.22 -7.60 -8.46
CA ARG A 72 7.15 -8.29 -9.74
C ARG A 72 5.78 -8.92 -9.93
N ILE A 73 5.34 -9.01 -11.18
CA ILE A 73 4.28 -9.93 -11.58
C ILE A 73 4.95 -11.27 -11.86
N GLU A 74 4.70 -12.25 -10.99
CA GLU A 74 5.28 -13.59 -11.15
C GLU A 74 4.51 -14.37 -12.22
N GLU A 75 3.18 -14.33 -12.16
CA GLU A 75 2.33 -15.11 -13.03
C GLU A 75 1.05 -14.34 -13.42
N LEU A 76 0.47 -14.73 -14.55
CA LEU A 76 -0.86 -14.33 -14.96
C LEU A 76 -1.84 -15.44 -14.59
N THR A 77 -3.01 -15.05 -14.11
CA THR A 77 -4.04 -16.00 -13.68
C THR A 77 -5.43 -15.40 -13.92
N GLU A 78 -6.47 -16.11 -13.49
CA GLU A 78 -7.84 -15.64 -13.49
C GLU A 78 -8.46 -15.80 -12.11
N THR A 79 -9.31 -14.85 -11.72
CA THR A 79 -10.14 -15.03 -10.53
C THR A 79 -11.15 -16.16 -10.75
N SER A 80 -11.77 -16.65 -9.68
CA SER A 80 -12.84 -17.66 -9.76
C SER A 80 -14.04 -17.26 -10.65
N LYS A 81 -14.17 -15.98 -10.98
CA LYS A 81 -15.20 -15.44 -11.89
C LYS A 81 -14.69 -15.23 -13.33
N GLY A 82 -13.53 -15.78 -13.69
CA GLY A 82 -12.94 -15.67 -15.04
C GLY A 82 -12.36 -14.28 -15.37
N ARG A 83 -12.17 -13.41 -14.38
CA ARG A 83 -11.54 -12.10 -14.61
C ARG A 83 -10.01 -12.24 -14.66
N PRO A 84 -9.30 -11.68 -15.65
CA PRO A 84 -7.84 -11.65 -15.69
C PRO A 84 -7.26 -11.02 -14.42
N ALA A 85 -6.21 -11.64 -13.90
CA ALA A 85 -5.54 -11.27 -12.66
C ALA A 85 -4.03 -11.53 -12.76
N VAL A 86 -3.29 -11.04 -11.77
CA VAL A 86 -1.84 -11.25 -11.63
C VAL A 86 -1.56 -11.91 -10.28
N VAL A 87 -0.49 -12.68 -10.20
CA VAL A 87 0.12 -13.15 -8.96
C VAL A 87 1.33 -12.25 -8.66
N PRO A 88 1.21 -11.27 -7.75
CA PRO A 88 2.28 -10.34 -7.46
C PRO A 88 3.19 -10.86 -6.33
N SER A 89 4.50 -10.61 -6.45
CA SER A 89 5.45 -10.69 -5.34
C SER A 89 5.93 -9.30 -4.94
N LEU A 90 6.22 -9.13 -3.65
CA LEU A 90 6.70 -7.88 -3.08
C LEU A 90 7.74 -8.17 -2.00
N ALA A 91 8.86 -7.45 -2.07
CA ALA A 91 9.90 -7.48 -1.05
C ALA A 91 10.05 -6.09 -0.41
N GLY A 92 10.08 -6.09 0.92
CA GLY A 92 10.29 -4.93 1.75
C GLY A 92 11.12 -5.28 2.98
N ARG A 93 11.36 -4.28 3.83
CA ARG A 93 12.07 -4.47 5.10
C ARG A 93 11.26 -3.87 6.24
N ALA A 94 11.42 -4.44 7.42
CA ALA A 94 10.85 -3.95 8.66
C ALA A 94 11.93 -3.93 9.75
N TRP A 95 11.71 -3.12 10.77
CA TRP A 95 12.61 -2.96 11.91
C TRP A 95 11.79 -3.03 13.21
N ILE A 96 12.38 -3.62 14.24
CA ILE A 96 11.80 -3.64 15.58
C ILE A 96 11.84 -2.21 16.14
N THR A 97 10.67 -1.67 16.51
CA THR A 97 10.56 -0.31 17.09
C THR A 97 10.49 -0.31 18.61
N GLY A 98 10.25 -1.47 19.24
CA GLY A 98 10.21 -1.63 20.68
C GLY A 98 9.35 -2.83 21.11
N THR A 99 9.46 -3.19 22.39
CA THR A 99 8.62 -4.20 23.04
C THR A 99 7.65 -3.48 23.99
N HIS A 100 6.35 -3.75 23.86
CA HIS A 100 5.31 -3.02 24.59
C HIS A 100 4.45 -3.99 25.40
N GLN A 101 4.11 -3.62 26.64
CA GLN A 101 3.09 -4.27 27.46
C GLN A 101 1.96 -3.28 27.70
N HIS A 102 0.84 -3.47 26.99
CA HIS A 102 -0.36 -2.66 27.18
C HIS A 102 -1.21 -3.25 28.30
N MET A 103 -1.68 -2.41 29.22
CA MET A 103 -2.53 -2.79 30.35
C MET A 103 -3.76 -1.88 30.39
N LEU A 104 -4.85 -2.39 30.98
CA LEU A 104 -6.10 -1.64 31.13
C LEU A 104 -6.59 -1.81 32.57
N ASP A 105 -6.66 -0.71 33.32
CA ASP A 105 -7.22 -0.70 34.67
C ASP A 105 -8.76 -0.73 34.60
N PRO A 106 -9.46 -1.53 35.43
CA PRO A 106 -10.92 -1.56 35.46
C PRO A 106 -11.60 -0.22 35.80
N THR A 107 -10.85 0.71 36.41
CA THR A 107 -11.32 2.04 36.81
C THR A 107 -10.88 3.15 35.86
N ASP A 108 -10.19 2.82 34.75
CA ASP A 108 -9.83 3.81 33.73
C ASP A 108 -11.11 4.45 33.15
N PRO A 109 -11.26 5.78 33.20
CA PRO A 109 -12.43 6.47 32.66
C PRO A 109 -12.52 6.46 31.12
N TRP A 110 -11.46 6.08 30.41
CA TRP A 110 -11.43 5.96 28.95
C TRP A 110 -10.88 4.59 28.48
N PRO A 111 -11.56 3.47 28.84
CA PRO A 111 -11.03 2.13 28.63
C PRO A 111 -10.92 1.73 27.14
N GLU A 112 -11.66 2.42 26.27
CA GLU A 112 -11.64 2.23 24.81
C GLU A 112 -10.84 3.32 24.08
N GLY A 113 -10.18 4.22 24.83
CA GLY A 113 -9.58 5.43 24.32
C GLY A 113 -10.61 6.48 23.88
N TYR A 114 -10.15 7.46 23.10
CA TYR A 114 -10.98 8.53 22.55
C TYR A 114 -10.40 9.04 21.22
N ARG A 115 -11.18 9.84 20.49
CA ARG A 115 -10.78 10.47 19.23
C ARG A 115 -11.23 11.92 19.23
N LEU A 116 -10.32 12.83 18.90
CA LEU A 116 -10.59 14.25 18.76
C LEU A 116 -10.34 14.67 17.32
N SER A 117 -11.18 15.54 16.76
CA SER A 117 -11.15 15.84 15.32
C SER A 117 -9.92 16.59 14.84
N ASP A 118 -9.18 17.21 15.75
CA ASP A 118 -7.89 17.86 15.49
C ASP A 118 -6.77 16.86 15.16
N THR A 119 -6.86 15.64 15.69
CA THR A 119 -5.85 14.58 15.59
C THR A 119 -6.37 13.31 14.91
N TRP A 120 -7.69 13.18 14.80
CA TRP A 120 -8.41 12.09 14.13
C TRP A 120 -9.47 12.67 13.19
N PRO A 121 -9.20 12.78 11.87
CA PRO A 121 -10.14 13.36 10.92
C PRO A 121 -11.53 12.72 10.96
N LYS A 122 -12.58 13.52 10.75
CA LYS A 122 -13.96 13.04 10.65
C LYS A 122 -14.23 12.44 9.27
N ASN A 123 -15.12 11.45 9.23
CA ASN A 123 -15.68 10.92 7.98
C ASN A 123 -16.96 11.72 7.69
N ASP A 124 -16.83 12.90 7.11
CA ASP A 124 -17.99 13.65 6.61
C ASP A 124 -18.39 13.13 5.21
#